data_AF-A0AAV4EML9-F1
#
_entry.id   AF-A0AAV4EML9-F1
#
_cell.length_a   1.000
_cell.length_b   1.000
_cell.length_c   1.000
_cell.angle_alpha   90.00
_cell.angle_beta   90.00
_cell.angle_gamma   90.00
#
_symmetry.space_group_name_H-M   'P 1'
#
loop_
_entity.id
_entity.type
_entity.pdbx_description
1 polymer ?
#
loop_
_entity_poly.entity_id
_entity_poly.type
_entity_poly.pdbx_seq_one_letter_code
_entity_poly.pdbx_strand_id
1 'polypeptide(L)'
;MTLVADVNIGGILTYIMYMYLTASSFHVLRRETKLLNIGGVHVSVSDASPEILDLQKGYAYKDPHCAGSRHGIVHLFEWKWSDIAAECERFLGPYGFCGVQTSPASENRMVTSPDRPWWERYQPVSYKMTTRSGSEQDFRDMVSRCAAQGVRIYVDVVLNHMTGSGGKGTGTAGTYFDADSLQFPGVPYGPTDFNSDKCFTGDGSIHNYNNAEEIRNCNLVSLLDLKLAKSYVRDKVTQYLNHLVDLGVAGFRVDAAKHMWPGDLTVIMGKVKDVQLGGRPFVVQEVIDMGNEAVAGTEYLSSGRITNFKFGAELARVFR
;
A
#
# COMPACT_ATOMS: atom_id res chain seq x y z
N MET A 1 -20.63 17.72 -13.78
CA MET A 1 -20.38 16.75 -14.87
C MET A 1 -19.34 15.78 -14.34
N THR A 2 -19.81 14.65 -13.82
CA THR A 2 -19.07 13.76 -12.93
C THR A 2 -18.29 12.74 -13.76
N LEU A 3 -16.96 12.79 -13.75
CA LEU A 3 -16.15 11.71 -14.31
C LEU A 3 -15.99 10.64 -13.23
N VAL A 4 -16.95 9.71 -13.20
CA VAL A 4 -16.72 8.35 -12.73
C VAL A 4 -15.91 7.69 -13.86
N ALA A 5 -14.69 7.25 -13.58
CA ALA A 5 -13.92 6.49 -14.55
C ALA A 5 -14.43 5.03 -14.60
N ASP A 6 -15.65 4.86 -15.10
CA ASP A 6 -16.10 3.59 -15.68
C ASP A 6 -15.54 3.52 -17.10
N VAL A 7 -14.52 2.68 -17.29
CA VAL A 7 -14.13 2.23 -18.62
C VAL A 7 -14.92 0.96 -18.89
N ASN A 8 -16.15 1.12 -19.39
CA ASN A 8 -16.92 0.05 -20.01
C ASN A 8 -16.34 -0.19 -21.41
N ILE A 9 -15.50 -1.22 -21.55
CA ILE A 9 -15.11 -1.77 -22.85
C ILE A 9 -15.75 -3.16 -22.92
N GLY A 10 -16.67 -3.31 -23.88
CA GLY A 10 -17.58 -4.43 -23.98
C GLY A 10 -16.92 -5.82 -23.88
N GLY A 11 -17.47 -6.65 -23.00
CA GLY A 11 -17.81 -8.04 -23.32
C GLY A 11 -16.68 -9.03 -23.59
N ILE A 12 -15.42 -8.76 -23.26
CA ILE A 12 -14.34 -9.75 -23.34
C ILE A 12 -13.51 -9.68 -22.05
N LEU A 13 -13.58 -10.75 -21.23
CA LEU A 13 -12.68 -10.97 -20.10
C LEU A 13 -11.24 -10.93 -20.60
N THR A 14 -10.55 -9.83 -20.32
CA THR A 14 -9.11 -9.69 -20.58
C THR A 14 -8.43 -9.50 -19.23
N TYR A 15 -7.73 -10.55 -18.77
CA TYR A 15 -6.86 -10.48 -17.60
C TYR A 15 -5.71 -9.52 -17.91
N ILE A 16 -5.69 -8.34 -17.29
CA ILE A 16 -4.55 -7.42 -17.39
C ILE A 16 -3.52 -7.82 -16.32
N MET A 17 -2.50 -8.56 -16.76
CA MET A 17 -1.32 -8.87 -15.96
C MET A 17 -0.43 -7.62 -15.90
N TYR A 18 -0.30 -6.99 -14.73
CA TYR A 18 0.67 -5.92 -14.51
C TYR A 18 2.08 -6.51 -14.44
N MET A 19 2.78 -6.62 -15.57
CA MET A 19 4.22 -6.86 -15.57
C MET A 19 4.97 -5.57 -15.26
N TYR A 20 5.53 -5.47 -14.06
CA TYR A 20 6.57 -4.49 -13.77
C TYR A 20 7.88 -4.93 -14.43
N LEU A 21 8.15 -4.44 -15.64
CA LEU A 21 9.46 -4.53 -16.29
C LEU A 21 10.31 -3.33 -15.86
N THR A 22 11.32 -3.58 -15.02
CA THR A 22 12.36 -2.59 -14.75
C THR A 22 13.33 -2.55 -15.93
N ALA A 23 13.26 -1.49 -16.74
CA ALA A 23 14.28 -1.18 -17.73
C ALA A 23 15.50 -0.58 -17.02
N SER A 24 16.50 -1.41 -16.73
CA SER A 24 17.84 -0.95 -16.34
C SER A 24 18.88 -1.83 -17.03
N SER A 25 19.05 -1.65 -18.34
CA SER A 25 20.29 -2.03 -19.02
C SER A 25 21.35 -0.96 -18.77
N PHE A 26 22.02 -1.04 -17.63
CA PHE A 26 23.35 -0.47 -17.49
C PHE A 26 24.33 -1.63 -17.36
N HIS A 27 25.17 -1.79 -18.39
CA HIS A 27 26.34 -2.65 -18.34
C HIS A 27 27.27 -2.15 -17.22
N VAL A 28 27.16 -2.73 -16.03
CA VAL A 28 28.22 -2.65 -15.03
C VAL A 28 29.24 -3.71 -15.42
N LEU A 29 30.38 -3.24 -15.92
CA LEU A 29 31.60 -4.02 -16.08
C LEU A 29 31.81 -4.89 -14.84
N ARG A 30 31.82 -6.22 -15.04
CA ARG A 30 32.37 -7.19 -14.09
C ARG A 30 33.71 -6.66 -13.59
N ARG A 31 33.78 -6.28 -12.31
CA ARG A 31 35.00 -6.50 -11.53
C ARG A 31 34.73 -7.73 -10.67
N GLU A 32 35.55 -8.75 -10.91
CA GLU A 32 35.62 -9.95 -10.12
C GLU A 32 35.83 -9.58 -8.65
N THR A 33 34.78 -9.65 -7.84
CA THR A 33 34.96 -9.82 -6.40
C THR A 33 35.34 -11.26 -6.18
N LYS A 34 36.64 -11.55 -6.28
CA LYS A 34 37.20 -12.77 -5.69
C LYS A 34 36.71 -12.83 -4.25
N LEU A 35 36.00 -13.90 -3.93
CA LEU A 35 35.76 -14.37 -2.58
C LEU A 35 37.10 -14.41 -1.85
N LEU A 36 37.38 -13.38 -1.05
CA LEU A 36 38.37 -13.44 0.00
C LEU A 36 37.73 -14.25 1.13
N ASN A 37 37.91 -15.56 1.05
CA ASN A 37 37.78 -16.45 2.19
C ASN A 37 38.94 -16.12 3.14
N ILE A 38 38.75 -15.11 3.99
CA ILE A 38 39.61 -14.85 5.14
C ILE A 38 38.77 -15.20 6.36
N GLY A 39 39.27 -16.15 7.15
CA GLY A 39 38.50 -16.92 8.10
C GLY A 39 37.60 -16.12 9.04
N GLY A 40 36.37 -16.63 9.22
CA GLY A 40 35.65 -16.57 10.49
C GLY A 40 35.22 -15.20 11.03
N VAL A 41 35.24 -14.13 10.23
CA VAL A 41 34.71 -12.83 10.68
C VAL A 41 33.25 -12.70 10.27
N HIS A 42 32.35 -12.88 11.22
CA HIS A 42 30.99 -12.33 11.13
C HIS A 42 31.11 -10.80 11.09
N VAL A 43 30.86 -10.19 9.93
CA VAL A 43 30.70 -8.73 9.84
C VAL A 43 29.30 -8.40 10.37
N SER A 44 29.23 -7.88 11.58
CA SER A 44 28.02 -7.24 12.10
C SER A 44 27.77 -5.94 11.35
N VAL A 45 26.50 -5.59 11.14
CA VAL A 45 26.03 -4.39 10.43
C VAL A 45 26.57 -3.08 11.04
N SER A 46 27.18 -3.12 12.23
CA SER A 46 27.86 -2.02 12.89
C SER A 46 29.06 -1.43 12.12
N ASP A 47 29.64 -2.17 11.17
CA ASP A 47 30.93 -1.82 10.56
C ASP A 47 30.80 -1.33 9.10
N ALA A 48 29.58 -1.04 8.64
CA ALA A 48 29.35 -0.48 7.30
C ALA A 48 29.90 0.96 7.20
N SER A 49 30.65 1.27 6.14
CA SER A 49 31.15 2.62 5.90
C SER A 49 30.01 3.63 5.73
N PRO A 50 30.22 4.93 6.02
CA PRO A 50 29.19 5.96 5.83
C PRO A 50 28.59 5.98 4.43
N GLU A 51 29.37 5.66 3.40
CA GLU A 51 28.92 5.55 2.01
C GLU A 51 27.99 4.36 1.78
N ILE A 52 28.23 3.22 2.43
CA ILE A 52 27.32 2.05 2.37
C ILE A 52 26.03 2.32 3.14
N LEU A 53 26.11 3.01 4.29
CA LEU A 53 24.95 3.46 5.05
C LEU A 53 24.11 4.48 4.26
N ASP A 54 24.75 5.36 3.49
CA ASP A 54 24.06 6.36 2.65
C ASP A 54 23.43 5.74 1.39
N LEU A 55 24.11 4.76 0.78
CA LEU A 55 23.53 3.93 -0.29
C LEU A 55 22.33 3.10 0.23
N GLN A 56 22.43 2.48 1.41
CA GLN A 56 21.31 1.77 2.04
C GLN A 56 20.13 2.70 2.35
N LYS A 57 20.38 3.95 2.74
CA LYS A 57 19.34 4.99 2.87
C LYS A 57 18.72 5.36 1.51
N GLY A 58 19.52 5.43 0.45
CA GLY A 58 19.05 5.71 -0.92
C GLY A 58 18.12 4.63 -1.49
N TYR A 59 18.31 3.38 -1.07
CA TYR A 59 17.49 2.20 -1.43
C TYR A 59 16.41 1.83 -0.41
N ALA A 60 16.33 2.54 0.73
CA ALA A 60 15.28 2.33 1.72
C ALA A 60 13.90 2.37 1.05
N TYR A 61 13.07 1.38 1.38
CA TYR A 61 11.71 1.20 0.87
C TYR A 61 11.58 0.84 -0.63
N LYS A 62 12.69 0.68 -1.36
CA LYS A 62 12.67 0.46 -2.83
C LYS A 62 13.03 -0.96 -3.24
N ASP A 63 13.56 -1.78 -2.34
CA ASP A 63 13.83 -3.20 -2.58
C ASP A 63 12.53 -4.01 -2.43
N PRO A 64 12.07 -4.72 -3.48
CA PRO A 64 10.90 -5.59 -3.38
C PRO A 64 11.14 -6.86 -2.55
N HIS A 65 12.38 -7.19 -2.16
CA HIS A 65 12.72 -8.43 -1.44
C HIS A 65 12.43 -9.71 -2.24
N CYS A 66 12.53 -9.65 -3.57
CA CYS A 66 12.33 -10.81 -4.44
C CYS A 66 13.37 -11.90 -4.14
N ALA A 67 12.94 -13.16 -4.11
CA ALA A 67 13.88 -14.27 -3.95
C ALA A 67 14.64 -14.53 -5.26
N GLY A 68 15.98 -14.57 -5.21
CA GLY A 68 16.83 -14.85 -6.37
C GLY A 68 16.61 -13.86 -7.52
N SER A 69 16.46 -14.37 -8.74
CA SER A 69 16.24 -13.56 -9.95
C SER A 69 14.76 -13.42 -10.33
N ARG A 70 13.84 -13.58 -9.37
CA ARG A 70 12.39 -13.43 -9.60
C ARG A 70 12.04 -11.97 -9.86
N HIS A 71 11.12 -11.75 -10.79
CA HIS A 71 10.60 -10.43 -11.14
C HIS A 71 9.08 -10.50 -11.28
N GLY A 72 8.42 -9.34 -11.23
CA GLY A 72 6.97 -9.25 -11.41
C GLY A 72 6.19 -9.53 -10.12
N ILE A 73 5.25 -8.63 -9.85
CA ILE A 73 4.31 -8.71 -8.74
C ILE A 73 2.91 -8.75 -9.37
N VAL A 74 2.08 -9.70 -8.97
CA VAL A 74 0.70 -9.83 -9.47
C VAL A 74 -0.28 -9.26 -8.45
N HIS A 75 -1.25 -8.47 -8.90
CA HIS A 75 -2.36 -8.04 -8.06
C HIS A 75 -3.50 -9.07 -8.16
N LEU A 76 -3.66 -9.89 -7.13
CA LEU A 76 -4.76 -10.86 -7.04
C LEU A 76 -5.98 -10.19 -6.39
N PHE A 77 -6.60 -9.31 -7.18
CA PHE A 77 -7.67 -8.42 -6.75
C PHE A 77 -8.91 -9.18 -6.25
N GLU A 78 -9.30 -8.90 -5.00
CA GLU A 78 -10.45 -9.49 -4.29
C GLU A 78 -10.38 -11.00 -4.01
N TRP A 79 -9.23 -11.65 -4.21
CA TRP A 79 -9.08 -13.07 -3.94
C TRP A 79 -9.20 -13.38 -2.44
N LYS A 80 -9.66 -14.58 -2.09
CA LYS A 80 -9.57 -15.07 -0.71
C LYS A 80 -8.14 -15.43 -0.37
N TRP A 81 -7.77 -15.33 0.91
CA TRP A 81 -6.39 -15.59 1.33
C TRP A 81 -6.01 -17.06 1.11
N SER A 82 -6.97 -17.98 1.31
CA SER A 82 -6.81 -19.40 0.99
C SER A 82 -6.49 -19.66 -0.49
N ASP A 83 -7.10 -18.88 -1.40
CA ASP A 83 -6.91 -19.04 -2.84
C ASP A 83 -5.55 -18.49 -3.25
N ILE A 84 -5.12 -17.36 -2.67
CA ILE A 84 -3.77 -16.82 -2.87
C ILE A 84 -2.71 -17.81 -2.37
N ALA A 85 -2.93 -18.43 -1.20
CA ALA A 85 -2.01 -19.42 -0.65
C ALA A 85 -1.83 -20.62 -1.61
N ALA A 86 -2.95 -21.15 -2.13
CA ALA A 86 -2.93 -22.22 -3.12
C ALA A 86 -2.28 -21.78 -4.44
N GLU A 87 -2.50 -20.54 -4.88
CA GLU A 87 -1.89 -19.95 -6.09
C GLU A 87 -0.37 -19.82 -5.97
N CYS A 88 0.12 -19.44 -4.80
CA CYS A 88 1.55 -19.40 -4.51
C CYS A 88 2.23 -20.76 -4.70
N GLU A 89 1.59 -21.84 -4.26
CA GLU A 89 2.12 -23.20 -4.34
C GLU A 89 2.01 -23.79 -5.74
N ARG A 90 0.83 -23.65 -6.37
CA ARG A 90 0.55 -24.32 -7.65
C ARG A 90 1.07 -23.58 -8.86
N PHE A 91 1.31 -22.27 -8.75
CA PHE A 91 1.62 -21.42 -9.90
C PHE A 91 2.72 -20.38 -9.64
N LEU A 92 2.52 -19.41 -8.74
CA LEU A 92 3.43 -18.26 -8.64
C LEU A 92 4.85 -18.67 -8.20
N GLY A 93 4.94 -19.61 -7.28
CA GLY A 93 6.19 -20.23 -6.83
C GLY A 93 6.93 -20.89 -8.01
N PRO A 94 6.35 -21.94 -8.63
CA PRO A 94 6.96 -22.66 -9.77
C PRO A 94 7.29 -21.78 -10.98
N TYR A 95 6.49 -20.76 -11.28
CA TYR A 95 6.66 -19.90 -12.45
C TYR A 95 7.47 -18.62 -12.16
N GLY A 96 8.10 -18.51 -10.99
CA GLY A 96 9.12 -17.50 -10.73
C GLY A 96 8.61 -16.07 -10.48
N PHE A 97 7.34 -15.90 -10.07
CA PHE A 97 6.83 -14.60 -9.64
C PHE A 97 7.51 -14.15 -8.35
N CYS A 98 7.75 -12.84 -8.22
CA CYS A 98 8.33 -12.26 -7.01
C CYS A 98 7.33 -12.19 -5.86
N GLY A 99 6.08 -11.77 -6.13
CA GLY A 99 5.09 -11.62 -5.07
C GLY A 99 3.69 -11.28 -5.53
N VAL A 100 2.82 -11.09 -4.55
CA VAL A 100 1.39 -10.79 -4.69
C VAL A 100 1.07 -9.49 -3.97
N GLN A 101 0.38 -8.57 -4.66
CA GLN A 101 -0.38 -7.52 -4.00
C GLN A 101 -1.77 -8.07 -3.64
N THR A 102 -2.14 -7.99 -2.36
CA THR A 102 -3.49 -8.35 -1.88
C THR A 102 -4.39 -7.12 -1.87
N SER A 103 -5.72 -7.32 -1.92
CA SER A 103 -6.68 -6.27 -1.51
C SER A 103 -6.52 -5.90 -0.02
N PRO A 104 -7.13 -4.78 0.44
CA PRO A 104 -6.97 -4.32 1.82
C PRO A 104 -7.31 -5.36 2.88
N ALA A 105 -6.40 -5.58 3.83
CA ALA A 105 -6.53 -6.62 4.84
C ALA A 105 -7.21 -6.15 6.14
N SER A 106 -7.40 -4.85 6.32
CA SER A 106 -8.12 -4.26 7.45
C SER A 106 -9.64 -4.38 7.30
N GLU A 107 -10.34 -4.45 8.43
CA GLU A 107 -11.80 -4.44 8.50
C GLU A 107 -12.37 -3.20 7.81
N ASN A 108 -13.38 -3.42 6.98
CA ASN A 108 -13.98 -2.39 6.16
C ASN A 108 -15.50 -2.33 6.34
N ARG A 109 -16.11 -1.22 5.90
CA ARG A 109 -17.57 -1.04 5.87
C ARG A 109 -18.21 -2.13 5.03
N MET A 110 -19.31 -2.69 5.50
CA MET A 110 -20.17 -3.53 4.66
C MET A 110 -21.19 -2.65 3.94
N VAL A 111 -21.19 -2.68 2.62
CA VAL A 111 -22.12 -1.91 1.78
C VAL A 111 -23.14 -2.86 1.17
N THR A 112 -24.43 -2.61 1.41
CA THR A 112 -25.53 -3.47 0.95
C THR A 112 -26.30 -2.89 -0.25
N SER A 113 -26.04 -1.64 -0.61
CA SER A 113 -26.58 -1.01 -1.82
C SER A 113 -25.53 -0.08 -2.46
N PRO A 114 -24.96 -0.45 -3.62
CA PRO A 114 -25.08 -1.75 -4.29
C PRO A 114 -24.58 -2.90 -3.39
N ASP A 115 -24.95 -4.15 -3.68
CA ASP A 115 -24.57 -5.29 -2.85
C ASP A 115 -23.06 -5.59 -2.97
N ARG A 116 -22.34 -5.40 -1.87
CA ARG A 116 -20.93 -5.76 -1.68
C ARG A 116 -19.98 -5.31 -2.82
N PRO A 117 -19.97 -4.03 -3.21
CA PRO A 117 -19.06 -3.52 -4.24
C PRO A 117 -17.60 -3.71 -3.83
N TRP A 118 -16.68 -3.77 -4.79
CA TRP A 118 -15.25 -3.92 -4.49
C TRP A 118 -14.68 -2.74 -3.67
N TRP A 119 -15.19 -1.53 -3.93
CA TRP A 119 -14.71 -0.31 -3.28
C TRP A 119 -15.08 -0.21 -1.80
N GLU A 120 -15.96 -1.10 -1.29
CA GLU A 120 -16.25 -1.13 0.15
C GLU A 120 -15.00 -1.40 1.00
N ARG A 121 -13.98 -2.05 0.41
CA ARG A 121 -12.70 -2.37 1.07
C ARG A 121 -11.79 -1.16 1.29
N TYR A 122 -12.06 -0.07 0.58
CA TYR A 122 -11.38 1.22 0.75
C TYR A 122 -12.15 2.14 1.71
N GLN A 123 -12.98 1.55 2.59
CA GLN A 123 -13.67 2.27 3.65
C GLN A 123 -13.36 1.60 5.00
N PRO A 124 -12.18 1.83 5.58
CA PRO A 124 -11.76 1.19 6.82
C PRO A 124 -12.70 1.51 7.98
N VAL A 125 -12.98 0.51 8.80
CA VAL A 125 -13.74 0.64 10.06
C VAL A 125 -12.81 0.42 11.26
N SER A 126 -11.89 -0.53 11.14
CA SER A 126 -10.83 -0.74 12.12
C SER A 126 -9.62 -1.42 11.48
N TYR A 127 -8.54 -1.57 12.25
CA TYR A 127 -7.35 -2.32 11.81
C TYR A 127 -7.40 -3.82 12.14
N LYS A 128 -8.55 -4.35 12.59
CA LYS A 128 -8.74 -5.81 12.72
C LYS A 128 -8.62 -6.47 11.35
N MET A 129 -8.03 -7.66 11.29
CA MET A 129 -7.83 -8.37 10.03
C MET A 129 -8.94 -9.41 9.81
N THR A 130 -10.16 -8.95 9.54
CA THR A 130 -11.27 -9.83 9.16
C THR A 130 -12.09 -9.15 8.09
N THR A 131 -12.07 -9.75 6.90
CA THR A 131 -12.63 -9.18 5.67
C THR A 131 -13.38 -10.26 4.90
N ARG A 132 -13.95 -9.91 3.74
CA ARG A 132 -14.56 -10.91 2.83
C ARG A 132 -13.61 -11.98 2.33
N SER A 133 -12.31 -11.74 2.41
CA SER A 133 -11.31 -12.70 1.94
C SER A 133 -10.82 -13.68 2.99
N GLY A 134 -11.14 -13.46 4.27
CA GLY A 134 -10.73 -14.34 5.36
C GLY A 134 -10.49 -13.62 6.68
N SER A 135 -10.16 -14.43 7.68
CA SER A 135 -9.72 -14.05 9.01
C SER A 135 -8.21 -13.75 9.05
N GLU A 136 -7.72 -13.26 10.19
CA GLU A 136 -6.28 -13.06 10.41
C GLU A 136 -5.52 -14.38 10.34
N GLN A 137 -6.14 -15.49 10.77
CA GLN A 137 -5.54 -16.81 10.70
C GLN A 137 -5.35 -17.25 9.24
N ASP A 138 -6.34 -17.02 8.38
CA ASP A 138 -6.23 -17.30 6.94
C ASP A 138 -5.14 -16.43 6.30
N PHE A 139 -4.99 -15.17 6.76
CA PHE A 139 -3.96 -14.27 6.25
C PHE A 139 -2.56 -14.76 6.64
N ARG A 140 -2.38 -15.15 7.90
CA ARG A 140 -1.14 -15.72 8.41
C ARG A 140 -0.76 -17.00 7.67
N ASP A 141 -1.74 -17.89 7.41
CA ASP A 141 -1.52 -19.11 6.62
C ASP A 141 -1.04 -18.77 5.20
N MET A 142 -1.73 -17.84 4.53
CA MET A 142 -1.35 -17.36 3.20
C MET A 142 0.07 -16.79 3.17
N VAL A 143 0.43 -15.88 4.09
CA VAL A 143 1.78 -15.30 4.14
C VAL A 143 2.84 -16.38 4.33
N SER A 144 2.62 -17.30 5.27
CA SER A 144 3.54 -18.40 5.55
C SER A 144 3.76 -19.31 4.33
N ARG A 145 2.66 -19.77 3.71
CA ARG A 145 2.71 -20.68 2.55
C ARG A 145 3.31 -20.01 1.32
N CYS A 146 2.97 -18.75 1.05
CA CYS A 146 3.61 -17.99 -0.03
C CYS A 146 5.12 -17.80 0.21
N ALA A 147 5.52 -17.48 1.44
CA ALA A 147 6.93 -17.31 1.80
C ALA A 147 7.72 -18.61 1.59
N ALA A 148 7.15 -19.78 1.92
CA ALA A 148 7.76 -21.08 1.67
C ALA A 148 8.01 -21.37 0.18
N GLN A 149 7.25 -20.72 -0.71
CA GLN A 149 7.42 -20.81 -2.16
C GLN A 149 8.31 -19.68 -2.74
N GLY A 150 8.91 -18.86 -1.88
CA GLY A 150 9.70 -17.70 -2.29
C GLY A 150 8.86 -16.56 -2.88
N VAL A 151 7.54 -16.56 -2.64
CA VAL A 151 6.60 -15.55 -3.11
C VAL A 151 6.29 -14.57 -1.97
N ARG A 152 6.51 -13.27 -2.21
CA ARG A 152 6.31 -12.22 -1.21
C ARG A 152 4.87 -11.72 -1.18
N ILE A 153 4.42 -11.26 -0.02
CA ILE A 153 3.12 -10.61 0.14
C ILE A 153 3.32 -9.12 0.35
N TYR A 154 2.64 -8.31 -0.47
CA TYR A 154 2.52 -6.87 -0.31
C TYR A 154 1.05 -6.53 -0.06
N VAL A 155 0.79 -5.78 1.00
CA VAL A 155 -0.59 -5.48 1.41
C VAL A 155 -1.00 -4.11 0.87
N ASP A 156 -2.17 -4.01 0.27
CA ASP A 156 -2.81 -2.73 0.03
C ASP A 156 -3.27 -2.13 1.36
N VAL A 157 -2.69 -0.99 1.76
CA VAL A 157 -2.97 -0.35 3.05
C VAL A 157 -3.66 0.99 2.84
N VAL A 158 -4.83 1.12 3.44
CA VAL A 158 -5.68 2.31 3.36
C VAL A 158 -5.43 3.15 4.61
N LEU A 159 -4.58 4.17 4.47
CA LEU A 159 -4.06 4.97 5.59
C LEU A 159 -4.57 6.40 5.61
N ASN A 160 -5.09 6.90 4.49
CA ASN A 160 -5.51 8.28 4.33
C ASN A 160 -6.81 8.58 5.11
N HIS A 161 -7.77 7.66 5.06
CA HIS A 161 -9.14 7.91 5.46
C HIS A 161 -9.76 6.72 6.17
N MET A 162 -10.90 6.95 6.82
CA MET A 162 -11.81 5.91 7.30
C MET A 162 -12.99 5.75 6.32
N THR A 163 -14.17 5.34 6.77
CA THR A 163 -15.32 5.19 5.87
C THR A 163 -15.74 6.50 5.20
N GLY A 164 -16.58 6.40 4.16
CA GLY A 164 -17.35 7.54 3.68
C GLY A 164 -18.16 8.18 4.81
N SER A 165 -18.31 9.50 4.76
CA SER A 165 -19.18 10.26 5.65
C SER A 165 -20.63 9.78 5.50
N GLY A 166 -21.41 9.89 6.57
CA GLY A 166 -22.82 9.54 6.52
C GLY A 166 -23.11 8.14 7.06
N GLY A 167 -23.93 8.14 8.11
CA GLY A 167 -24.53 6.96 8.69
C GLY A 167 -23.67 6.23 9.71
N LYS A 168 -24.22 5.13 10.17
CA LYS A 168 -23.70 4.26 11.23
C LYS A 168 -23.79 2.84 10.74
N GLY A 169 -22.94 1.97 11.24
CA GLY A 169 -22.97 0.58 10.80
C GLY A 169 -21.97 -0.30 11.50
N THR A 170 -21.76 -1.47 10.91
CA THR A 170 -20.76 -2.43 11.36
C THR A 170 -19.82 -2.79 10.23
N GLY A 171 -18.55 -2.98 10.56
CA GLY A 171 -17.56 -3.49 9.64
C GLY A 171 -17.64 -5.00 9.46
N THR A 172 -16.83 -5.53 8.54
CA THR A 172 -16.74 -6.96 8.24
C THR A 172 -16.31 -7.84 9.41
N ALA A 173 -15.77 -7.27 10.50
CA ALA A 173 -15.41 -7.96 11.74
C ALA A 173 -16.41 -7.67 12.89
N GLY A 174 -17.58 -7.09 12.56
CA GLY A 174 -18.63 -6.75 13.52
C GLY A 174 -18.36 -5.49 14.34
N THR A 175 -17.29 -4.74 14.08
CA THR A 175 -17.00 -3.50 14.80
C THR A 175 -18.00 -2.42 14.43
N TYR A 176 -18.64 -1.82 15.42
CA TYR A 176 -19.50 -0.66 15.23
C TYR A 176 -18.71 0.61 14.85
N PHE A 177 -19.29 1.45 14.00
CA PHE A 177 -18.82 2.82 13.73
C PHE A 177 -19.99 3.80 13.58
N ASP A 178 -19.72 5.08 13.85
CA ASP A 178 -20.64 6.19 13.65
C ASP A 178 -19.92 7.28 12.85
N ALA A 179 -20.09 7.26 11.52
CA ALA A 179 -19.39 8.18 10.63
C ALA A 179 -19.93 9.62 10.75
N ASP A 180 -21.22 9.78 11.10
CA ASP A 180 -21.83 11.10 11.35
C ASP A 180 -21.16 11.81 12.53
N SER A 181 -20.72 11.04 13.53
CA SER A 181 -20.07 11.56 14.73
C SER A 181 -18.55 11.36 14.76
N LEU A 182 -17.96 10.90 13.65
CA LEU A 182 -16.52 10.59 13.52
C LEU A 182 -16.00 9.61 14.58
N GLN A 183 -16.80 8.60 14.95
CA GLN A 183 -16.45 7.62 15.97
C GLN A 183 -16.11 6.26 15.34
N PHE A 184 -14.88 5.82 15.55
CA PHE A 184 -14.36 4.52 15.12
C PHE A 184 -13.76 3.79 16.33
N PRO A 185 -14.59 3.27 17.25
CA PRO A 185 -14.14 2.69 18.52
C PRO A 185 -13.25 1.45 18.33
N GLY A 186 -13.25 0.82 17.15
CA GLY A 186 -12.33 -0.27 16.83
C GLY A 186 -10.85 0.13 16.74
N VAL A 187 -10.54 1.42 16.54
CA VAL A 187 -9.16 1.93 16.51
C VAL A 187 -8.75 2.68 17.78
N PRO A 188 -9.68 2.95 18.70
CA PRO A 188 -10.48 4.18 18.87
C PRO A 188 -9.98 5.47 18.19
N TYR A 189 -10.67 5.92 17.13
CA TYR A 189 -10.62 7.32 16.66
C TYR A 189 -11.90 8.07 17.01
N GLY A 190 -11.76 9.37 17.29
CA GLY A 190 -12.84 10.32 17.50
C GLY A 190 -12.69 11.58 16.63
N PRO A 191 -13.59 12.57 16.76
CA PRO A 191 -13.60 13.79 15.92
C PRO A 191 -12.25 14.52 15.80
N THR A 192 -11.44 14.51 16.86
CA THR A 192 -10.14 15.21 16.87
C THR A 192 -9.02 14.49 16.11
N ASP A 193 -9.29 13.30 15.57
CA ASP A 193 -8.38 12.48 14.79
C ASP A 193 -8.60 12.66 13.27
N PHE A 194 -9.55 13.50 12.87
CA PHE A 194 -9.86 13.82 11.49
C PHE A 194 -9.53 15.28 11.15
N ASN A 195 -9.39 15.58 9.87
CA ASN A 195 -9.03 16.91 9.35
C ASN A 195 -10.24 17.86 9.17
N SER A 196 -11.35 17.64 9.89
CA SER A 196 -12.55 18.49 9.80
C SER A 196 -12.29 19.97 10.15
N ASP A 197 -11.25 20.27 10.92
CA ASP A 197 -10.78 21.61 11.28
C ASP A 197 -9.66 22.14 10.35
N LYS A 198 -9.16 21.31 9.43
CA LYS A 198 -8.08 21.64 8.49
C LYS A 198 -8.60 21.87 7.08
N CYS A 199 -9.63 21.14 6.66
CA CYS A 199 -10.28 21.40 5.39
C CYS A 199 -11.00 22.76 5.42
N PHE A 200 -10.79 23.58 4.39
CA PHE A 200 -11.37 24.91 4.27
C PHE A 200 -12.53 24.98 3.27
N THR A 201 -12.88 23.88 2.60
CA THR A 201 -13.99 23.84 1.63
C THR A 201 -15.33 23.74 2.37
N GLY A 202 -16.39 24.31 1.78
CA GLY A 202 -17.68 24.46 2.45
C GLY A 202 -18.39 23.14 2.77
N ASP A 203 -18.10 22.07 2.02
CA ASP A 203 -18.64 20.71 2.21
C ASP A 203 -17.60 19.72 2.76
N GLY A 204 -16.40 20.21 3.12
CA GLY A 204 -15.31 19.40 3.62
C GLY A 204 -14.65 18.47 2.59
N SER A 205 -14.99 18.59 1.30
CA SER A 205 -14.50 17.70 0.23
C SER A 205 -13.51 18.37 -0.72
N ILE A 206 -12.76 17.56 -1.48
CA ILE A 206 -11.81 18.03 -2.50
C ILE A 206 -12.55 18.39 -3.79
N HIS A 207 -12.25 19.56 -4.35
CA HIS A 207 -12.77 20.11 -5.61
C HIS A 207 -11.66 20.60 -6.53
N ASN A 208 -10.61 21.22 -5.99
CA ASN A 208 -9.54 21.86 -6.75
C ASN A 208 -8.21 21.09 -6.64
N TYR A 209 -7.90 20.28 -7.65
CA TYR A 209 -6.64 19.54 -7.74
C TYR A 209 -5.40 20.41 -8.07
N ASN A 210 -5.58 21.72 -8.24
CA ASN A 210 -4.47 22.69 -8.28
C ASN A 210 -4.20 23.32 -6.89
N ASN A 211 -4.83 22.83 -5.83
CA ASN A 211 -4.53 23.22 -4.45
C ASN A 211 -4.07 22.00 -3.64
N ALA A 212 -2.77 21.93 -3.34
CA ALA A 212 -2.18 20.82 -2.59
C ALA A 212 -2.69 20.73 -1.13
N GLU A 213 -3.07 21.85 -0.51
CA GLU A 213 -3.66 21.82 0.85
C GLU A 213 -5.07 21.23 0.83
N GLU A 214 -5.85 21.53 -0.20
CA GLU A 214 -7.17 20.93 -0.39
C GLU A 214 -7.06 19.42 -0.59
N ILE A 215 -6.18 19.01 -1.52
CA ILE A 215 -5.93 17.60 -1.85
C ILE A 215 -5.58 16.77 -0.60
N ARG A 216 -4.86 17.36 0.37
CA ARG A 216 -4.26 16.66 1.51
C ARG A 216 -4.95 16.85 2.85
N ASN A 217 -5.95 17.72 2.93
CA ASN A 217 -6.65 18.00 4.19
C ASN A 217 -8.18 17.86 4.07
N CYS A 218 -8.73 17.68 2.86
CA CYS A 218 -10.17 17.54 2.64
C CYS A 218 -10.54 16.11 2.24
N ASN A 219 -11.81 15.77 2.42
CA ASN A 219 -12.32 14.42 2.16
C ASN A 219 -12.27 14.09 0.66
N LEU A 220 -11.54 13.03 0.31
CA LEU A 220 -11.57 12.43 -1.02
C LEU A 220 -12.89 11.71 -1.22
N VAL A 221 -13.75 12.20 -2.13
CA VAL A 221 -15.09 11.61 -2.41
C VAL A 221 -15.87 11.27 -1.13
N SER A 222 -15.86 12.21 -0.18
CA SER A 222 -16.52 12.09 1.14
C SER A 222 -15.91 11.06 2.09
N LEU A 223 -14.75 10.48 1.81
CA LEU A 223 -14.03 9.61 2.73
C LEU A 223 -13.42 10.44 3.86
N LEU A 224 -13.69 10.05 5.11
CA LEU A 224 -13.33 10.82 6.29
C LEU A 224 -11.81 10.86 6.49
N ASP A 225 -11.23 12.03 6.24
CA ASP A 225 -9.79 12.25 6.15
C ASP A 225 -9.09 12.27 7.51
N LEU A 226 -8.12 11.37 7.71
CA LEU A 226 -7.39 11.24 8.96
C LEU A 226 -6.36 12.36 9.12
N LYS A 227 -6.27 12.91 10.33
CA LYS A 227 -5.27 13.91 10.70
C LYS A 227 -3.91 13.25 10.93
N LEU A 228 -3.24 12.86 9.86
CA LEU A 228 -1.92 12.22 9.93
C LEU A 228 -0.84 13.12 10.53
N ALA A 229 -1.05 14.45 10.59
CA ALA A 229 -0.19 15.36 11.33
C ALA A 229 -0.16 15.11 12.85
N LYS A 230 -1.15 14.39 13.41
CA LYS A 230 -1.27 14.08 14.84
C LYS A 230 -0.50 12.79 15.15
N SER A 231 0.41 12.84 16.13
CA SER A 231 1.24 11.69 16.53
C SER A 231 0.41 10.45 16.86
N TYR A 232 -0.68 10.61 17.62
CA TYR A 232 -1.61 9.53 17.97
C TYR A 232 -2.13 8.77 16.73
N VAL A 233 -2.51 9.49 15.67
CA VAL A 233 -3.02 8.88 14.44
C VAL A 233 -1.91 8.10 13.74
N ARG A 234 -0.71 8.69 13.62
CA ARG A 234 0.47 7.99 13.06
C ARG A 234 0.84 6.75 13.85
N ASP A 235 0.75 6.80 15.18
CA ASP A 235 1.12 5.66 16.04
C ASP A 235 0.14 4.50 15.85
N LYS A 236 -1.16 4.78 15.71
CA LYS A 236 -2.19 3.78 15.40
C LYS A 236 -1.98 3.14 14.02
N VAL A 237 -1.71 3.95 12.99
CA VAL A 237 -1.36 3.47 11.65
C VAL A 237 -0.09 2.62 11.69
N THR A 238 0.96 3.10 12.36
CA THR A 238 2.24 2.39 12.49
C THR A 238 2.07 1.07 13.21
N GLN A 239 1.23 1.01 14.26
CA GLN A 239 0.91 -0.24 14.96
C GLN A 239 0.31 -1.27 14.01
N TYR A 240 -0.63 -0.86 13.14
CA TYR A 240 -1.20 -1.73 12.13
C TYR A 240 -0.16 -2.23 11.12
N LEU A 241 0.67 -1.32 10.58
CA LEU A 241 1.73 -1.70 9.64
C LEU A 241 2.75 -2.65 10.28
N ASN A 242 3.14 -2.41 11.53
CA ASN A 242 4.04 -3.29 12.27
C ASN A 242 3.43 -4.67 12.55
N HIS A 243 2.13 -4.74 12.82
CA HIS A 243 1.43 -6.01 12.94
C HIS A 243 1.52 -6.81 11.64
N LEU A 244 1.29 -6.17 10.48
CA LEU A 244 1.47 -6.83 9.18
C LEU A 244 2.92 -7.30 8.97
N VAL A 245 3.93 -6.51 9.34
CA VAL A 245 5.34 -6.92 9.29
C VAL A 245 5.61 -8.13 10.20
N ASP A 246 5.05 -8.14 11.40
CA ASP A 246 5.17 -9.26 12.34
C ASP A 246 4.47 -10.54 11.81
N LEU A 247 3.48 -10.40 10.91
CA LEU A 247 2.87 -11.51 10.18
C LEU A 247 3.72 -12.03 9.00
N GLY A 248 4.75 -11.29 8.58
CA GLY A 248 5.70 -11.71 7.55
C GLY A 248 5.53 -11.05 6.17
N VAL A 249 4.75 -9.96 6.07
CA VAL A 249 4.61 -9.22 4.81
C VAL A 249 5.94 -8.57 4.42
N ALA A 250 6.20 -8.45 3.12
CA ALA A 250 7.43 -7.85 2.59
C ALA A 250 7.29 -6.35 2.31
N GLY A 251 6.06 -5.82 2.32
CA GLY A 251 5.83 -4.42 2.02
C GLY A 251 4.37 -4.03 1.81
N PHE A 252 4.19 -2.84 1.27
CA PHE A 252 2.90 -2.16 1.20
C PHE A 252 2.68 -1.45 -0.13
N ARG A 253 1.45 -1.50 -0.63
CA ARG A 253 0.91 -0.50 -1.56
C ARG A 253 0.11 0.48 -0.72
N VAL A 254 0.54 1.74 -0.68
CA VAL A 254 -0.12 2.79 0.11
C VAL A 254 -1.18 3.46 -0.75
N ASP A 255 -2.44 3.21 -0.40
CA ASP A 255 -3.60 3.81 -1.05
C ASP A 255 -3.65 5.32 -0.90
N ALA A 256 -4.17 6.01 -1.93
CA ALA A 256 -4.46 7.43 -1.91
C ALA A 256 -3.27 8.29 -1.42
N ALA A 257 -2.03 7.88 -1.70
CA ALA A 257 -0.85 8.57 -1.17
C ALA A 257 -0.74 10.03 -1.60
N LYS A 258 -1.28 10.40 -2.77
CA LYS A 258 -1.42 11.80 -3.20
C LYS A 258 -2.13 12.67 -2.15
N HIS A 259 -3.09 12.10 -1.43
CA HIS A 259 -3.93 12.77 -0.44
C HIS A 259 -3.29 12.82 0.95
N MET A 260 -2.08 12.28 1.11
CA MET A 260 -1.30 12.38 2.34
C MET A 260 -0.09 13.29 2.13
N TRP A 261 0.30 14.02 3.17
CA TRP A 261 1.54 14.80 3.14
C TRP A 261 2.77 13.85 3.08
N PRO A 262 3.74 14.09 2.18
CA PRO A 262 4.96 13.28 2.09
C PRO A 262 5.74 13.21 3.42
N GLY A 263 5.70 14.30 4.20
CA GLY A 263 6.31 14.36 5.52
C GLY A 263 5.67 13.41 6.53
N ASP A 264 4.33 13.30 6.54
CA ASP A 264 3.63 12.37 7.43
C ASP A 264 3.91 10.91 7.04
N LEU A 265 3.93 10.60 5.74
CA LEU A 265 4.32 9.28 5.24
C LEU A 265 5.77 8.93 5.60
N THR A 266 6.69 9.89 5.49
CA THR A 266 8.09 9.69 5.91
C THR A 266 8.18 9.35 7.40
N VAL A 267 7.42 10.04 8.26
CA VAL A 267 7.38 9.75 9.70
C VAL A 267 6.77 8.38 9.98
N ILE A 268 5.65 8.04 9.34
CA ILE A 268 5.01 6.73 9.49
C ILE A 268 5.98 5.62 9.07
N MET A 269 6.51 5.69 7.84
CA MET A 269 7.41 4.67 7.31
C MET A 269 8.69 4.58 8.11
N GLY A 270 9.21 5.68 8.66
CA GLY A 270 10.37 5.66 9.57
C GLY A 270 10.13 4.92 10.89
N LYS A 271 8.88 4.78 11.34
CA LYS A 271 8.52 4.03 12.56
C LYS A 271 8.17 2.56 12.31
N VAL A 272 7.98 2.16 11.04
CA VAL A 272 7.72 0.76 10.71
C VAL A 272 8.98 -0.07 10.99
N LYS A 273 8.84 -1.31 11.44
CA LYS A 273 9.95 -2.24 11.67
C LYS A 273 10.60 -2.67 10.35
N ASP A 274 11.82 -3.19 10.46
CA ASP A 274 12.40 -3.96 9.37
C ASP A 274 11.60 -5.25 9.16
N VAL A 275 11.53 -5.70 7.90
CA VAL A 275 10.85 -6.95 7.56
C VAL A 275 11.66 -8.16 8.02
N GLN A 276 11.00 -9.30 8.22
CA GLN A 276 11.67 -10.55 8.64
C GLN A 276 12.72 -11.06 7.64
N LEU A 277 12.66 -10.57 6.40
CA LEU A 277 13.63 -10.82 5.32
C LEU A 277 14.92 -9.99 5.47
N GLY A 278 14.94 -9.03 6.40
CA GLY A 278 16.00 -8.04 6.58
C GLY A 278 15.70 -6.73 5.83
N GLY A 279 16.05 -5.59 6.44
CA GLY A 279 15.90 -4.27 5.83
C GLY A 279 14.47 -3.69 5.86
N ARG A 280 14.30 -2.53 5.23
CA ARG A 280 13.03 -1.78 5.23
C ARG A 280 11.95 -2.47 4.37
N PRO A 281 10.66 -2.38 4.73
CA PRO A 281 9.58 -2.91 3.89
C PRO A 281 9.58 -2.24 2.51
N PHE A 282 9.23 -2.99 1.46
CA PHE A 282 9.00 -2.41 0.14
C PHE A 282 7.78 -1.50 0.18
N VAL A 283 7.84 -0.29 -0.38
CA VAL A 283 6.71 0.63 -0.40
C VAL A 283 6.48 1.14 -1.81
N VAL A 284 5.23 1.01 -2.29
CA VAL A 284 4.74 1.66 -3.50
C VAL A 284 3.58 2.56 -3.12
N GLN A 285 3.68 3.84 -3.44
CA GLN A 285 2.69 4.85 -3.09
C GLN A 285 1.81 5.14 -4.30
N GLU A 286 0.49 5.07 -4.12
CA GLU A 286 -0.43 5.47 -5.18
C GLU A 286 -0.46 7.00 -5.31
N VAL A 287 0.20 7.51 -6.34
CA VAL A 287 0.15 8.93 -6.69
C VAL A 287 -0.21 9.04 -8.16
N ILE A 288 -1.46 9.40 -8.44
CA ILE A 288 -1.95 9.60 -9.81
C ILE A 288 -1.42 10.93 -10.36
N ASP A 289 -0.15 11.00 -10.73
CA ASP A 289 0.44 12.19 -11.36
C ASP A 289 0.39 12.08 -12.89
N MET A 290 -0.48 12.87 -13.51
CA MET A 290 -0.58 13.02 -14.97
C MET A 290 0.07 14.32 -15.49
N GLY A 291 0.71 15.13 -14.62
CA GLY A 291 1.53 16.29 -14.98
C GLY A 291 0.88 17.68 -14.94
N ASN A 292 -0.41 17.80 -14.58
CA ASN A 292 -1.17 19.07 -14.64
C ASN A 292 -1.92 19.39 -13.33
N GLU A 293 -1.38 18.95 -12.20
CA GLU A 293 -1.98 19.16 -10.87
C GLU A 293 -0.91 19.70 -9.90
N ALA A 294 -1.33 20.21 -8.76
CA ALA A 294 -0.42 20.82 -7.78
C ALA A 294 0.49 19.83 -7.04
N VAL A 295 0.20 18.53 -7.12
CA VAL A 295 0.97 17.47 -6.45
C VAL A 295 1.72 16.63 -7.48
N ALA A 296 3.03 16.53 -7.30
CA ALA A 296 3.91 15.74 -8.15
C ALA A 296 4.30 14.41 -7.46
N GLY A 297 4.40 13.33 -8.25
CA GLY A 297 4.82 12.03 -7.74
C GLY A 297 6.23 12.05 -7.13
N THR A 298 7.11 12.92 -7.62
CA THR A 298 8.49 13.06 -7.13
C THR A 298 8.59 13.46 -5.67
N GLU A 299 7.55 14.07 -5.09
CA GLU A 299 7.51 14.45 -3.68
C GLU A 299 7.57 13.24 -2.73
N TYR A 300 7.24 12.04 -3.21
CA TYR A 300 7.05 10.83 -2.39
C TYR A 300 8.24 9.85 -2.46
N LEU A 301 9.31 10.17 -3.19
CA LEU A 301 10.41 9.24 -3.47
C LEU A 301 11.32 8.94 -2.26
N SER A 302 11.19 9.70 -1.17
CA SER A 302 11.91 9.46 0.09
C SER A 302 11.32 8.32 0.92
N SER A 303 10.02 8.05 0.78
CA SER A 303 9.28 7.05 1.56
C SER A 303 8.89 5.80 0.77
N GLY A 304 9.27 5.72 -0.50
CA GLY A 304 8.97 4.55 -1.35
C GLY A 304 9.09 4.84 -2.84
N ARG A 305 8.68 3.86 -3.65
CA ARG A 305 8.38 4.07 -5.06
C ARG A 305 6.99 4.70 -5.21
N ILE A 306 6.66 5.11 -6.43
CA ILE A 306 5.33 5.60 -6.81
C ILE A 306 4.77 4.76 -7.96
N THR A 307 3.45 4.66 -8.06
CA THR A 307 2.79 4.12 -9.26
C THR A 307 2.94 5.09 -10.43
N ASN A 308 3.44 4.61 -11.57
CA ASN A 308 3.59 5.42 -12.77
C ASN A 308 2.39 5.26 -13.69
N PHE A 309 1.31 6.00 -13.43
CA PHE A 309 0.08 5.95 -14.23
C PHE A 309 0.27 6.41 -15.68
N LYS A 310 1.24 7.31 -15.94
CA LYS A 310 1.60 7.72 -17.30
C LYS A 310 2.04 6.54 -18.15
N PHE A 311 2.75 5.56 -17.57
CA PHE A 311 3.22 4.38 -18.31
C PHE A 311 2.08 3.65 -19.03
N GLY A 312 0.99 3.32 -18.31
CA GLY A 312 -0.15 2.63 -18.91
C GLY A 312 -0.88 3.49 -19.95
N ALA A 313 -1.07 4.78 -19.65
CA ALA A 313 -1.75 5.72 -20.54
C ALA A 313 -0.98 5.91 -21.86
N GLU A 314 0.34 6.13 -21.79
CA GLU A 314 1.17 6.30 -22.98
C GLU A 314 1.30 4.99 -23.77
N LEU A 315 1.45 3.84 -23.10
CA LEU A 315 1.48 2.55 -23.78
C LEU A 315 0.19 2.30 -24.56
N ALA A 316 -0.98 2.60 -23.97
CA ALA A 316 -2.26 2.44 -24.65
C ALA A 316 -2.40 3.36 -25.87
N ARG A 317 -1.82 4.57 -25.84
CA ARG A 317 -1.80 5.47 -27.01
C ARG A 317 -0.97 4.93 -28.15
N VAL A 318 0.12 4.21 -27.86
CA VAL A 318 0.98 3.60 -28.90
C VAL A 318 0.28 2.44 -29.61
N PHE A 319 -0.61 1.71 -28.95
CA PHE A 319 -1.32 0.55 -29.51
C PHE A 319 -2.72 0.86 -30.07
N ARG A 320 -3.16 2.12 -30.07
CA ARG A 320 -4.42 2.56 -30.68
C ARG A 320 -4.18 3.08 -32.10
#